data_AF-A0A847DKD7-F1
#
_entry.id   AF-A0A847DKD7-F1
#
_cell.length_a   1.000
_cell.length_b   1.000
_cell.length_c   1.000
_cell.angle_alpha   90.00
_cell.angle_beta   90.00
_cell.angle_gamma   90.00
#
_symmetry.space_group_name_H-M   'P 1'
#
loop_
_entity.id
_entity.type
_entity.pdbx_description
1 polymer ?
#
loop_
_entity_poly.entity_id
_entity_poly.type
_entity_poly.pdbx_seq_one_letter_code
_entity_poly.pdbx_strand_id
1 'polypeptide(L)'
;MNPPIELPLGNDSVRFTYDGRVFIEDAIKALTGEKKQEPARVWNKIKKDHPTVLTYCSSYLTSEGDKIQTIDVEGMDMIFQLLLEYM
;
A
#
# COMPACT_ATOMS: atom_id res chain seq x y z
N MET A 1 6.43 17.71 -7.66
CA MET A 1 5.37 16.90 -7.03
C MET A 1 5.27 17.28 -5.58
N ASN A 2 4.07 17.27 -5.01
CA ASN A 2 3.89 17.54 -3.59
C ASN A 2 4.43 16.33 -2.81
N PRO A 3 5.22 16.52 -1.74
CA PRO A 3 5.68 15.40 -0.93
C PRO A 3 4.49 14.65 -0.31
N PRO A 4 4.66 13.35 0.00
CA PRO A 4 3.64 12.60 0.70
C PRO A 4 3.41 13.19 2.11
N ILE A 5 2.19 13.06 2.59
CA ILE A 5 1.77 13.40 3.94
C ILE A 5 1.93 12.15 4.80
N GLU A 6 2.75 12.23 5.84
CA GLU A 6 2.90 11.15 6.82
C GLU A 6 1.98 11.38 8.00
N LEU A 7 1.13 10.39 8.30
CA LEU A 7 0.24 10.41 9.46
C LEU A 7 0.57 9.26 10.41
N PRO A 8 0.60 9.49 11.74
CA PRO A 8 0.83 8.43 12.70
C PRO A 8 -0.39 7.50 12.79
N LEU A 9 -0.12 6.19 12.86
CA LEU A 9 -1.10 5.13 13.09
C LEU A 9 -0.59 4.18 14.17
N GLY A 10 -0.96 4.45 15.43
CA GLY A 10 -0.41 3.71 16.57
C GLY A 10 1.08 3.97 16.74
N ASN A 11 1.90 2.92 16.65
CA ASN A 11 3.37 3.03 16.69
C ASN A 11 4.00 3.19 15.30
N ASP A 12 3.18 3.19 14.25
CA ASP A 12 3.61 3.27 12.84
C ASP A 12 3.27 4.62 12.22
N SER A 13 3.78 4.86 11.01
CA SER A 13 3.35 5.94 10.14
C SER A 13 2.83 5.40 8.81
N VAL A 14 1.87 6.12 8.22
CA VAL A 14 1.29 5.81 6.91
C VAL A 14 1.46 7.03 6.01
N ARG A 15 2.02 6.82 4.82
CA ARG A 15 2.17 7.85 3.80
C ARG A 15 0.93 7.92 2.92
N PHE A 16 0.45 9.14 2.76
CA PHE A 16 -0.62 9.51 1.86
C PHE A 16 -0.09 10.44 0.78
N THR A 17 -0.60 10.31 -0.43
CA THR A 17 -0.47 11.34 -1.45
C THR A 17 -1.40 12.50 -1.11
N TYR A 18 -1.13 13.67 -1.69
CA TYR A 18 -1.96 14.87 -1.45
C TYR A 18 -3.42 14.69 -1.91
N ASP A 19 -3.67 13.79 -2.86
CA ASP A 19 -5.02 13.43 -3.32
C ASP A 19 -5.66 12.28 -2.54
N GLY A 20 -5.06 11.89 -1.40
CA GLY A 20 -5.67 10.97 -0.43
C GLY A 20 -5.43 9.49 -0.71
N ARG A 21 -4.60 9.13 -1.68
CA ARG A 21 -4.19 7.74 -1.92
C ARG A 21 -3.12 7.31 -0.92
N VAL A 22 -3.07 6.02 -0.60
CA VAL A 22 -2.14 5.43 0.37
C VAL A 22 -1.06 4.67 -0.34
N PHE A 23 0.16 4.67 0.20
CA PHE A 23 1.25 3.84 -0.29
C PHE A 23 0.95 2.37 0.03
N ILE A 24 1.05 1.47 -0.95
CA ILE A 24 0.58 0.07 -0.78
C ILE A 24 1.29 -0.65 0.36
N GLU A 25 2.60 -0.48 0.49
CA GLU A 25 3.35 -1.13 1.56
C GLU A 25 2.91 -0.62 2.94
N ASP A 26 2.56 0.66 3.07
CA ASP A 26 2.06 1.23 4.31
C ASP A 26 0.64 0.73 4.62
N ALA A 27 -0.20 0.57 3.58
CA ALA A 27 -1.53 -0.04 3.73
C ALA A 27 -1.43 -1.51 4.19
N ILE A 28 -0.56 -2.30 3.58
CA ILE A 28 -0.31 -3.69 3.98
C ILE A 28 0.25 -3.74 5.40
N LYS A 29 1.20 -2.86 5.74
CA LYS A 29 1.77 -2.76 7.09
C LYS A 29 0.67 -2.46 8.11
N ALA A 30 -0.17 -1.45 7.84
CA ALA A 30 -1.28 -1.06 8.71
C ALA A 30 -2.29 -2.20 8.94
N LEU A 31 -2.57 -2.99 7.91
CA LEU A 31 -3.56 -4.08 7.98
C LEU A 31 -3.03 -5.37 8.62
N THR A 32 -1.73 -5.66 8.45
CA THR A 32 -1.11 -6.92 8.92
C THR A 32 -0.35 -6.77 10.25
N GLY A 33 0.03 -5.53 10.60
CA GLY A 33 0.85 -5.19 11.75
C GLY A 33 2.33 -5.59 11.59
N GLU A 34 3.22 -4.93 12.34
CA GLU A 34 4.68 -5.07 12.20
C GLU A 34 5.25 -6.49 12.36
N LYS A 35 4.50 -7.40 13.01
CA LYS A 35 5.07 -8.66 13.52
C LYS A 35 4.96 -9.86 12.58
N LYS A 36 4.23 -9.77 11.47
CA LYS A 36 3.88 -10.97 10.69
C LYS A 36 4.71 -11.17 9.42
N GLN A 37 4.90 -10.17 8.56
CA GLN A 37 5.65 -10.31 7.28
C GLN A 37 6.16 -8.96 6.77
N GLU A 38 7.25 -8.96 5.97
CA GLU A 38 7.71 -7.77 5.24
C GLU A 38 6.64 -7.32 4.23
N PRO A 39 6.08 -6.09 4.32
CA PRO A 39 4.99 -5.63 3.45
C PRO A 39 5.29 -5.78 1.95
N ALA A 40 6.54 -5.52 1.55
CA ALA A 40 7.00 -5.71 0.17
C ALA A 40 6.90 -7.17 -0.29
N ARG A 41 7.20 -8.14 0.58
CA ARG A 41 7.09 -9.57 0.27
C ARG A 41 5.65 -10.00 0.11
N VAL A 42 4.76 -9.55 1.00
CA VAL A 42 3.31 -9.78 0.91
C VAL A 42 2.78 -9.21 -0.40
N TRP A 43 3.16 -7.97 -0.72
CA TRP A 43 2.72 -7.31 -1.94
C TRP A 43 3.16 -8.05 -3.20
N ASN A 44 4.42 -8.49 -3.25
CA ASN A 44 4.93 -9.26 -4.38
C ASN A 44 4.19 -10.60 -4.54
N LYS A 45 3.76 -11.23 -3.45
CA LYS A 45 2.96 -12.45 -3.50
C LYS A 45 1.55 -12.17 -4.02
N ILE A 46 0.87 -11.14 -3.50
CA ILE A 46 -0.45 -10.70 -3.97
C ILE A 46 -0.43 -10.40 -5.48
N LYS A 47 0.55 -9.63 -5.98
CA LYS A 47 0.66 -9.34 -7.42
C LYS A 47 0.85 -10.58 -8.28
N LYS A 48 1.59 -11.57 -7.76
CA LYS A 48 1.88 -12.81 -8.47
C LYS A 48 0.65 -13.70 -8.57
N ASP A 49 -0.07 -13.84 -7.46
CA ASP A 49 -1.21 -14.75 -7.35
C ASP A 49 -2.49 -14.11 -7.95
N HIS A 50 -2.62 -12.78 -7.80
CA HIS A 50 -3.81 -11.99 -8.19
C HIS A 50 -3.43 -10.74 -9.00
N PRO A 51 -2.95 -10.87 -10.24
CA PRO A 51 -2.44 -9.73 -11.03
C PRO A 51 -3.49 -8.66 -11.34
N THR A 52 -4.79 -8.98 -11.29
CA THR A 52 -5.89 -8.03 -11.46
C THR A 52 -5.91 -6.95 -10.39
N VAL A 53 -5.29 -7.16 -9.22
CA VAL A 53 -5.13 -6.13 -8.19
C VAL A 53 -4.44 -4.85 -8.71
N LEU A 54 -3.62 -4.99 -9.75
CA LEU A 54 -2.89 -3.87 -10.35
C LEU A 54 -3.83 -2.85 -11.01
N THR A 55 -5.07 -3.21 -11.34
CA THR A 55 -6.06 -2.27 -11.89
C THR A 55 -6.55 -1.25 -10.87
N TYR A 56 -6.41 -1.56 -9.57
CA TYR A 56 -6.74 -0.66 -8.47
C TYR A 56 -5.54 0.17 -8.02
N CYS A 57 -4.38 -0.03 -8.65
CA CYS A 57 -3.15 0.65 -8.30
C CYS A 57 -2.92 1.87 -9.18
N SER A 58 -2.47 2.94 -8.56
CA SER A 58 -1.95 4.13 -9.23
C SER A 58 -0.44 4.24 -9.04
N SER A 59 0.25 4.89 -9.98
CA SER A 59 1.67 5.23 -9.83
C SER A 59 1.83 6.63 -9.24
N TYR A 60 2.63 6.74 -8.19
CA TYR A 60 3.12 7.98 -7.62
C TYR A 60 4.61 8.11 -7.92
N LEU A 61 5.06 9.26 -8.40
CA LEU A 61 6.47 9.52 -8.71
C LEU A 61 7.10 10.32 -7.57
N THR A 62 8.14 9.79 -6.93
CA THR A 62 8.82 10.48 -5.82
C THR A 62 9.67 11.65 -6.35
N SER A 63 10.11 12.52 -5.45
CA SER A 63 11.11 13.55 -5.76
C SER A 63 12.45 12.97 -6.23
N GLU A 64 12.75 11.72 -5.85
CA GLU A 64 13.96 10.98 -6.23
C GLU A 64 13.83 10.29 -7.59
N GLY A 65 12.62 10.28 -8.18
CA GLY A 65 12.35 9.68 -9.49
C GLY A 65 11.80 8.24 -9.43
N ASP A 66 11.55 7.71 -8.23
CA ASP A 66 11.01 6.37 -8.07
C ASP A 66 9.50 6.32 -8.31
N LYS A 67 9.03 5.25 -8.96
CA LYS A 67 7.60 4.99 -9.13
C LYS A 67 7.11 4.03 -8.06
N ILE A 68 6.31 4.55 -7.15
CA ILE A 68 5.73 3.79 -6.04
C ILE A 68 4.25 3.57 -6.33
N GLN A 69 3.74 2.39 -5.99
CA GLN A 69 2.33 2.07 -6.16
C GLN A 69 1.51 2.57 -4.97
N THR A 70 0.39 3.19 -5.30
CA THR A 70 -0.56 3.78 -4.36
C THR A 70 -1.97 3.28 -4.66
N ILE A 71 -2.84 3.29 -3.66
CA ILE A 71 -4.23 2.83 -3.75
C ILE A 71 -5.16 3.88 -3.16
N ASP A 72 -6.35 4.00 -3.74
CA ASP A 72 -7.45 4.75 -3.13
C ASP A 72 -8.27 3.84 -2.19
N VAL A 73 -9.47 4.29 -1.80
CA VAL A 73 -10.36 3.54 -0.92
C VAL A 73 -10.81 2.21 -1.53
N GLU A 74 -11.08 2.16 -2.84
CA GLU A 74 -11.50 0.92 -3.51
C GLU A 74 -10.33 -0.07 -3.57
N GLY A 75 -9.13 0.42 -3.89
CA GLY A 75 -7.92 -0.40 -3.84
C GLY A 75 -7.62 -0.91 -2.42
N MET A 76 -7.93 -0.12 -1.39
CA MET A 76 -7.77 -0.54 0.00
C MET A 76 -8.71 -1.71 0.36
N ASP A 77 -9.98 -1.63 -0.02
CA ASP A 77 -10.95 -2.71 0.20
C ASP A 77 -10.51 -4.01 -0.50
N MET A 78 -10.02 -3.89 -1.74
CA MET A 78 -9.49 -5.03 -2.50
C MET A 78 -8.26 -5.65 -1.83
N ILE A 79 -7.30 -4.83 -1.38
CA ILE A 79 -6.11 -5.33 -0.68
C ILE A 79 -6.51 -6.01 0.63
N PHE A 80 -7.46 -5.46 1.38
CA PHE A 80 -7.95 -6.07 2.61
C PHE A 80 -8.55 -7.46 2.36
N GLN A 81 -9.39 -7.60 1.34
CA GLN A 81 -9.96 -8.90 0.96
C GLN A 81 -8.88 -9.92 0.60
N LEU A 82 -7.89 -9.53 -0.21
CA LEU A 82 -6.81 -10.42 -0.61
C LEU A 82 -5.91 -10.81 0.57
N LEU A 83 -5.64 -9.89 1.49
CA LEU A 83 -4.82 -10.15 2.68
C LEU A 83 -5.41 -11.23 3.59
N LEU A 84 -6.74 -11.36 3.65
CA LEU A 84 -7.40 -12.42 4.41
C LEU A 84 -7.01 -13.82 3.92
N GLU A 85 -6.63 -13.99 2.65
CA GLU A 85 -6.14 -15.27 2.11
C GLU A 85 -4.72 -15.63 2.58
N TYR A 86 -3.98 -14.66 3.12
CA TYR A 86 -2.59 -14.81 3.56
C TYR A 86 -2.42 -14.78 5.09
N MET A 87 -3.53 -14.68 5.84
CA MET A 87 -3.58 -14.55 7.30
C MET A 87 -3.82 -15.84 8.07
#